data_AF-A0A3B1DTM3-F1
#
_entry.id   AF-A0A3B1DTM3-F1
#
_cell.length_a   1.000
_cell.length_b   1.000
_cell.length_c   1.000
_cell.angle_alpha   90.00
_cell.angle_beta   90.00
_cell.angle_gamma   90.00
#
_symmetry.space_group_name_H-M   'P 1'
#
loop_
_entity.id
_entity.type
_entity.pdbx_description
1 polymer ?
#
loop_
_entity_poly.entity_id
_entity_poly.type
_entity_poly.pdbx_seq_one_letter_code
_entity_poly.pdbx_strand_id
1 'polypeptide(L)'
;KKDRKDAVIRKKFAKKKGGTGGASDPSAISFAGHAAQLKDFIKAIQTKKKPFVDGHEGRKSVEIILSIYKSSWTGKAVQLPLKSDPKIPKK
;
A
#
# COMPACT_ATOMS: atom_id res chain seq x y z
N LYS A 1 19.83 -15.83 22.19
CA LYS A 1 21.09 -15.11 21.86
C LYS A 1 20.73 -13.94 20.96
N LYS A 2 20.82 -12.69 21.44
CA LYS A 2 20.38 -11.50 20.69
C LYS A 2 21.44 -11.16 19.65
N ASP A 3 21.16 -11.44 18.38
CA ASP A 3 22.15 -11.32 17.32
C ASP A 3 22.66 -9.88 17.16
N ARG A 4 23.99 -9.72 17.12
CA ARG A 4 24.66 -8.42 16.98
C ARG A 4 24.19 -7.66 15.73
N LYS A 5 23.74 -8.39 14.70
CA LYS A 5 23.12 -7.87 13.48
C LYS A 5 21.76 -7.19 13.76
N ASP A 6 20.94 -7.76 14.64
CA ASP A 6 19.63 -7.22 15.01
C ASP A 6 19.75 -5.90 15.77
N ALA A 7 20.77 -5.78 16.62
CA ALA A 7 21.08 -4.55 17.34
C ALA A 7 21.44 -3.38 16.40
N VAL A 8 22.17 -3.66 15.31
CA VAL A 8 22.54 -2.65 14.32
C VAL A 8 21.32 -2.18 13.52
N ILE A 9 20.44 -3.10 13.10
CA ILE A 9 19.20 -2.77 12.39
C ILE A 9 18.32 -1.88 13.27
N ARG A 10 18.10 -2.26 14.53
CA ARG A 10 17.33 -1.45 15.48
C ARG A 10 17.94 -0.07 15.66
N LYS A 11 19.26 0.04 15.85
CA LYS A 11 19.92 1.35 16.00
C LYS A 11 19.74 2.24 14.75
N LYS A 12 19.74 1.65 13.55
CA LYS A 12 19.60 2.36 12.28
C LYS A 12 18.16 2.82 11.99
N PHE A 13 17.16 2.02 12.36
CA PHE A 13 15.75 2.26 11.96
C PHE A 13 14.79 2.60 13.12
N ALA A 14 15.19 2.44 14.38
CA ALA A 14 14.34 2.75 15.54
C ALA A 14 14.21 4.25 15.82
N LYS A 15 15.08 5.10 15.24
CA LYS A 15 14.94 6.55 15.36
C LYS A 15 13.72 6.99 14.54
N LYS A 16 12.61 7.29 15.23
CA LYS A 16 11.44 7.98 14.65
C LYS A 16 11.92 9.30 14.02
N LYS A 17 11.91 9.39 12.69
CA LYS A 17 11.85 10.69 12.01
C LYS A 17 10.46 11.26 12.31
N GLY A 18 10.41 12.48 12.82
CA GLY A 18 9.24 13.11 13.44
C GLY A 18 8.02 13.25 12.54
N GLY A 19 7.23 12.18 12.45
CA GLY A 19 5.84 12.19 12.03
C GLY A 19 5.09 11.20 12.90
N THR A 20 3.93 11.60 13.42
CA THR A 20 2.92 10.65 13.89
C THR A 20 2.46 9.89 12.65
N GLY A 21 3.07 8.73 12.37
CA GLY A 21 2.61 7.89 11.28
C GLY A 21 1.18 7.45 11.58
N GLY A 22 0.35 7.32 10.55
CA GLY A 22 -1.03 6.82 10.69
C GLY A 22 -1.15 5.48 11.44
N ALA A 23 -0.05 4.73 11.57
CA ALA A 23 0.05 3.52 12.37
C ALA A 23 -0.03 3.75 13.90
N SER A 24 0.40 4.91 14.42
CA SER A 24 0.33 5.25 15.85
C SER A 24 -0.80 6.21 16.18
N ASP A 25 -1.23 7.02 15.21
CA ASP A 25 -2.37 7.91 15.31
C ASP A 25 -3.03 8.05 13.93
N PRO A 26 -4.12 7.31 13.67
CA PRO A 26 -4.85 7.39 12.40
C PRO A 26 -5.38 8.81 12.11
N SER A 27 -5.69 9.60 13.14
CA SER A 27 -6.24 10.96 13.01
C SER A 27 -5.20 11.99 12.54
N ALA A 28 -3.91 11.65 12.61
CA ALA A 28 -2.84 12.47 12.06
C ALA A 28 -2.76 12.46 10.52
N ILE A 29 -3.53 11.60 9.84
CA ILE A 29 -3.64 11.61 8.38
C ILE A 29 -4.64 12.70 7.96
N SER A 30 -4.17 13.71 7.23
CA SER A 30 -5.03 14.76 6.68
C SER A 30 -5.97 14.24 5.57
N PHE A 31 -7.21 14.71 5.56
CA PHE A 31 -8.19 14.43 4.50
C PHE A 31 -7.87 15.10 3.16
N ALA A 32 -6.90 16.02 3.11
CA ALA A 32 -6.61 16.86 1.95
C ALA A 32 -6.32 16.03 0.67
N GLY A 33 -5.65 14.89 0.81
CA GLY A 33 -5.37 13.98 -0.31
C GLY A 33 -6.66 13.42 -0.92
N HIS A 34 -7.61 12.99 -0.08
CA HIS A 34 -8.91 12.50 -0.55
C HIS A 34 -9.71 13.59 -1.28
N ALA A 35 -9.74 14.81 -0.72
CA ALA A 35 -10.42 15.94 -1.35
C ALA A 35 -9.83 16.27 -2.74
N ALA A 36 -8.50 16.24 -2.87
CA ALA A 36 -7.83 16.44 -4.16
C ALA A 36 -8.17 15.35 -5.18
N GLN A 37 -8.21 14.08 -4.74
CA GLN A 37 -8.56 12.94 -5.59
C GLN A 37 -10.00 13.03 -6.11
N LEU A 38 -10.95 13.41 -5.26
CA LEU A 38 -12.34 13.62 -5.64
C LEU A 38 -12.50 14.81 -6.60
N LYS A 39 -11.80 15.92 -6.34
CA LYS A 39 -11.80 17.10 -7.22
C LYS A 39 -11.31 16.75 -8.62
N ASP A 40 -10.23 15.98 -8.72
CA ASP A 40 -9.70 15.51 -10.00
C ASP A 40 -10.69 14.60 -10.73
N PHE A 41 -11.30 13.65 -10.02
CA PHE A 41 -12.29 12.75 -10.59
C PHE A 41 -13.51 13.48 -11.15
N ILE A 42 -14.07 14.45 -10.40
CA ILE A 42 -15.19 15.28 -10.87
C ILE A 42 -14.79 16.07 -12.13
N LYS A 43 -13.60 16.69 -12.12
CA LYS A 43 -13.09 17.43 -13.26
C LYS A 43 -12.90 16.53 -14.50
N ALA A 44 -12.41 15.31 -14.32
CA ALA A 44 -12.23 14.34 -15.40
C ALA A 44 -13.57 14.01 -16.08
N ILE A 45 -14.63 13.79 -15.28
CA ILE A 45 -15.99 13.57 -15.79
C ILE A 45 -16.48 14.78 -16.58
N GLN A 46 -16.42 15.98 -15.99
CA GLN A 46 -16.92 17.21 -16.62
C GLN A 46 -16.20 17.53 -17.94
N THR A 47 -14.91 17.26 -18.00
CA THR A 47 -14.07 17.57 -19.18
C THR A 47 -13.92 16.41 -20.14
N LYS A 48 -14.54 15.25 -19.86
CA LYS A 48 -14.39 14.00 -20.64
C LYS A 48 -12.92 13.60 -20.83
N LYS A 49 -12.09 13.82 -19.81
CA LYS A 49 -10.67 13.43 -19.78
C LYS A 49 -10.45 12.29 -18.80
N LYS A 50 -9.27 11.66 -18.86
CA LYS A 50 -8.87 10.67 -17.86
C LYS A 50 -8.57 11.36 -16.52
N PRO A 51 -8.97 10.76 -15.38
CA PRO A 51 -8.49 11.21 -14.08
C PRO A 51 -6.99 10.94 -13.96
N PHE A 52 -6.35 11.59 -12.99
CA PHE A 52 -4.94 11.42 -12.67
C PHE A 52 -4.59 9.97 -12.32
N VAL A 53 -5.50 9.25 -11.67
CA VAL A 53 -5.40 7.80 -11.42
C VAL A 53 -6.65 7.14 -11.98
N ASP A 54 -6.47 6.35 -13.04
CA ASP A 54 -7.55 5.56 -13.63
C ASP A 54 -7.66 4.16 -13.00
N GLY A 55 -8.61 3.35 -13.47
CA GLY A 55 -8.82 2.01 -12.96
C GLY A 55 -7.62 1.07 -13.16
N HIS A 56 -6.84 1.25 -14.23
CA HIS A 56 -5.66 0.42 -14.49
C HIS A 56 -4.52 0.76 -13.51
N GLU A 57 -4.30 2.05 -13.25
CA GLU A 57 -3.33 2.49 -12.24
C GLU A 57 -3.78 2.07 -10.83
N GLY A 58 -5.07 2.23 -10.50
CA GLY A 58 -5.62 1.79 -9.21
C GLY A 58 -5.50 0.28 -8.97
N ARG A 59 -5.58 -0.53 -10.04
CA ARG A 59 -5.46 -2.00 -9.97
C ARG A 59 -4.10 -2.48 -9.50
N LYS A 60 -3.02 -1.72 -9.71
CA LYS A 60 -1.66 -2.06 -9.28
C LYS A 60 -1.57 -2.17 -7.75
N SER A 61 -2.20 -1.25 -7.03
CA SER A 61 -2.24 -1.30 -5.55
C SER A 61 -2.93 -2.57 -5.06
N VAL A 62 -4.05 -2.94 -5.68
CA VAL A 62 -4.78 -4.18 -5.37
C VAL A 62 -3.92 -5.41 -5.66
N GLU A 63 -3.18 -5.40 -6.78
CA GLU A 63 -2.28 -6.51 -7.15
C GLU A 63 -1.19 -6.75 -6.10
N ILE A 64 -0.57 -5.67 -5.61
CA ILE A 64 0.46 -5.75 -4.57
C ILE A 64 -0.13 -6.37 -3.31
N ILE A 65 -1.29 -5.89 -2.83
CA ILE A 65 -1.94 -6.44 -1.63
C ILE A 65 -2.30 -7.92 -1.81
N LEU A 66 -2.84 -8.30 -2.96
CA LEU A 66 -3.16 -9.70 -3.27
C LEU A 66 -1.90 -10.58 -3.32
N SER A 67 -0.77 -10.06 -3.82
CA SER A 67 0.50 -10.78 -3.81
C SER A 67 1.04 -11.00 -2.39
N ILE A 68 0.84 -10.05 -1.47
CA ILE A 68 1.19 -10.18 -0.05
C ILE A 68 0.36 -11.28 0.60
N TYR A 69 -0.95 -11.30 0.37
CA TYR A 69 -1.81 -12.39 0.88
C TYR A 69 -1.41 -13.75 0.31
N LYS A 70 -1.17 -13.84 -1.01
CA LYS A 70 -0.71 -15.07 -1.65
C LYS A 70 0.63 -15.54 -1.09
N SER A 71 1.57 -14.62 -0.83
CA SER A 71 2.85 -14.94 -0.22
C SER A 71 2.68 -15.47 1.20
N SER A 72 1.82 -14.82 2.01
CA SER A 72 1.49 -15.25 3.37
C SER A 72 0.91 -16.67 3.40
N TRP A 73 -0.03 -16.99 2.51
CA TRP A 73 -0.65 -18.32 2.45
C TRP A 73 0.30 -19.42 1.98
N THR A 74 1.25 -19.09 1.09
CA THR A 74 2.12 -20.10 0.47
C THR A 74 3.50 -20.19 1.09
N GLY A 75 3.89 -19.22 1.93
CA GLY A 75 5.25 -19.09 2.46
C GLY A 75 6.32 -18.81 1.38
N LYS A 76 5.92 -18.44 0.16
CA LYS A 76 6.81 -18.27 -0.99
C LYS A 76 6.81 -16.82 -1.49
N ALA A 77 7.92 -16.41 -2.11
CA ALA A 77 7.97 -15.16 -2.86
C ALA A 77 7.01 -15.23 -4.06
N VAL A 78 6.29 -14.13 -4.31
CA VAL A 78 5.33 -14.01 -5.41
C VAL A 78 5.89 -13.03 -6.45
N GLN A 79 5.96 -13.46 -7.71
CA GLN A 79 6.33 -12.59 -8.83
C GLN A 79 5.13 -11.79 -9.31
N LEU A 80 5.39 -10.56 -9.73
CA LEU A 80 4.44 -9.65 -10.35
C LEU A 80 4.78 -9.47 -11.85
N PRO A 81 3.79 -9.19 -12.72
CA PRO A 81 2.36 -9.07 -12.41
C PRO A 81 1.71 -10.43 -12.11
N LEU A 82 0.56 -10.42 -11.43
CA LEU A 82 -0.19 -11.64 -11.15
C LEU A 82 -0.88 -12.13 -12.41
N LYS A 83 -0.79 -13.44 -12.70
CA LYS A 83 -1.55 -14.06 -13.80
C LYS A 83 -3.06 -13.96 -13.60
N SER A 84 -3.52 -14.02 -12.34
CA SER A 84 -4.92 -13.89 -11.94
C SER A 84 -4.98 -13.57 -10.44
N ASP A 85 -6.15 -13.11 -9.97
CA ASP A 85 -6.39 -12.92 -8.54
C ASP A 85 -6.30 -14.25 -7.79
N PRO A 86 -5.61 -14.27 -6.63
CA PRO A 86 -5.45 -15.48 -5.85
C PRO A 86 -6.78 -15.82 -5.17
N LYS A 87 -7.13 -17.10 -5.17
CA LYS A 87 -8.29 -17.61 -4.43
C LYS A 87 -7.90 -17.80 -2.97
N ILE A 88 -8.78 -17.37 -2.07
CA ILE A 88 -8.60 -17.57 -0.63
C ILE A 88 -8.60 -19.09 -0.35
N PRO A 89 -7.57 -19.64 0.32
CA PRO A 89 -7.54 -21.05 0.70
C PRO A 89 -8.74 -21.42 1.57
N LYS A 90 -9.30 -22.62 1.37
CA LYS A 90 -10.31 -23.15 2.29
C LYS A 90 -9.62 -23.50 3.62
N LYS A 91 -10.34 -23.30 4.73
CA LYS A 91 -9.89 -23.70 6.07
C LYS A 91 -9.65 -25.20 6.15
#